data_AF-A0A150UNM6-F1
#
_entry.id   AF-A0A150UNM6-F1
#
_cell.length_a   1.000
_cell.length_b   1.000
_cell.length_c   1.000
_cell.angle_alpha   90.00
_cell.angle_beta   90.00
_cell.angle_gamma   90.00
#
_symmetry.space_group_name_H-M   'P 1'
#
loop_
_entity.id
_entity.type
_entity.pdbx_description
1 polymer ?
#
loop_
_entity_poly.entity_id
_entity_poly.type
_entity_poly.pdbx_seq_one_letter_code
_entity_poly.pdbx_strand_id
1 'polypeptide(L)' 'MEGHTRQPWPRRLHGVLWADRTAVRATTGMTPAAVMYGHDHTLPVELLFPTWRMTAWDGVLTRAQLLAARAAQ' A
#
# COMPACT_ATOMS: atom_id res chain seq x y z
N MET A 1 -6.60 24.52 23.66
CA MET A 1 -7.57 24.59 22.54
C MET A 1 -6.76 24.85 21.28
N GLU A 2 -6.32 23.80 20.60
CA GLU A 2 -5.47 23.94 19.41
C GLU A 2 -6.28 24.50 18.25
N GLY A 3 -5.94 25.71 17.83
CA GLY A 3 -6.54 26.36 16.68
C GLY A 3 -6.31 25.52 15.43
N HIS A 4 -7.38 25.00 14.85
CA HIS A 4 -7.34 24.36 13.54
C HIS A 4 -7.01 25.43 12.49
N THR A 5 -5.72 25.68 12.23
CA THR A 5 -5.31 26.47 11.07
C THR A 5 -5.83 25.79 9.81
N ARG A 6 -6.80 26.44 9.15
CA ARG A 6 -7.44 25.96 7.92
C ARG A 6 -6.40 26.02 6.79
N GLN A 7 -5.61 24.95 6.65
CA GLN A 7 -4.66 24.82 5.55
C GLN A 7 -5.44 24.91 4.22
N PRO A 8 -4.95 25.67 3.22
CA PRO A 8 -5.66 25.84 1.96
C PRO A 8 -5.83 24.49 1.26
N TRP A 9 -7.04 24.23 0.75
CA TRP A 9 -7.44 22.93 0.19
C TRP A 9 -6.48 22.36 -0.88
N PRO A 10 -5.81 23.16 -1.75
CA PRO A 10 -4.89 22.61 -2.74
C PRO A 10 -3.72 21.85 -2.10
N ARG A 11 -3.28 22.26 -0.91
CA ARG A 11 -2.21 21.57 -0.17
C ARG A 11 -2.62 20.17 0.30
N ARG A 12 -3.92 19.90 0.46
CA ARG A 12 -4.45 18.59 0.88
C ARG A 12 -4.86 17.71 -0.30
N LEU A 13 -5.03 18.28 -1.49
CA LEU A 13 -5.56 17.60 -2.67
C LEU A 13 -4.79 16.30 -2.99
N HIS A 14 -3.46 16.37 -3.02
CA HIS A 14 -2.63 15.21 -3.33
C HIS A 14 -2.81 14.07 -2.32
N GLY A 15 -2.87 14.40 -1.02
CA GLY A 15 -3.07 13.40 0.04
C GLY A 15 -4.45 12.76 -0.02
N VAL A 16 -5.50 13.55 -0.31
CA VAL A 16 -6.87 13.04 -0.44
C VAL A 16 -7.00 12.12 -1.66
N LEU A 17 -6.44 12.53 -2.81
CA LEU A 17 -6.47 11.71 -4.01
C LEU A 17 -5.65 10.42 -3.86
N TRP A 18 -4.54 10.46 -3.12
CA TRP A 18 -3.80 9.25 -2.76
C TRP A 18 -4.66 8.32 -1.92
N ALA A 19 -5.24 8.83 -0.83
CA ALA A 19 -6.10 8.04 0.05
C ALA A 19 -7.30 7.41 -0.68
N ASP A 20 -7.98 8.16 -1.56
CA ASP A 20 -9.10 7.63 -2.36
C ASP A 20 -8.63 6.48 -3.28
N ARG A 21 -7.45 6.59 -3.90
CA ARG A 21 -6.94 5.56 -4.82
C ARG A 21 -6.46 4.29 -4.11
N THR A 22 -6.01 4.39 -2.87
CA THR A 22 -5.45 3.26 -2.12
C THR A 22 -6.39 2.67 -1.08
N ALA A 23 -7.53 3.31 -0.80
CA ALA A 23 -8.55 2.77 0.10
C ALA A 23 -9.49 1.81 -0.62
N VAL A 24 -9.83 0.71 0.04
CA VAL A 24 -10.82 -0.25 -0.47
C VAL A 24 -12.19 0.41 -0.53
N ARG A 25 -12.86 0.29 -1.68
CA ARG A 25 -14.24 0.76 -1.85
C ARG A 25 -15.23 -0.33 -1.44
N ALA A 26 -16.23 0.05 -0.65
CA ALA A 26 -17.26 -0.88 -0.17
C ALA A 26 -18.06 -1.54 -1.31
N THR A 27 -18.24 -0.86 -2.44
CA THR A 27 -19.03 -1.36 -3.57
C THR A 27 -18.33 -2.47 -4.36
N THR A 28 -17.01 -2.39 -4.51
CA THR A 28 -16.21 -3.35 -5.31
C THR A 28 -15.39 -4.29 -4.46
N GLY A 29 -15.22 -4.00 -3.17
CA GLY A 29 -14.28 -4.70 -2.29
C GLY A 29 -12.81 -4.52 -2.67
N MET A 30 -12.50 -3.62 -3.61
CA MET A 30 -11.16 -3.40 -4.15
C MET A 30 -10.76 -1.92 -4.07
N THR A 31 -9.46 -1.65 -4.09
CA THR A 31 -8.94 -0.28 -4.24
C THR A 31 -9.17 0.20 -5.69
N PRO A 32 -9.41 1.50 -5.94
CA PRO A 32 -9.46 2.02 -7.30
C PRO A 32 -8.19 1.73 -8.10
N ALA A 33 -7.03 1.74 -7.43
CA ALA A 33 -5.76 1.33 -8.01
C ALA A 33 -5.79 -0.08 -8.61
N ALA A 34 -6.25 -1.06 -7.82
CA ALA A 34 -6.35 -2.45 -8.26
C ALA A 34 -7.30 -2.61 -9.45
N VAL A 35 -8.41 -1.86 -9.46
CA VAL A 35 -9.37 -1.89 -10.58
C VAL A 35 -8.75 -1.31 -11.86
N MET A 36 -7.96 -0.24 -11.77
CA MET A 36 -7.41 0.45 -12.94
C MET A 36 -6.15 -0.21 -13.50
N TYR A 37 -5.28 -0.73 -12.64
CA TYR A 37 -3.95 -1.23 -13.03
C TYR A 37 -3.78 -2.74 -12.83
N GLY A 38 -4.75 -3.42 -12.20
CA GLY A 38 -4.67 -4.84 -11.88
C GLY A 38 -3.89 -5.16 -10.59
N HIS A 39 -3.34 -4.16 -9.90
CA HIS A 39 -2.67 -4.33 -8.60
C HIS A 39 -2.83 -3.09 -7.71
N ASP A 40 -2.64 -3.24 -6.40
CA ASP A 40 -2.55 -2.11 -5.47
C ASP A 40 -1.26 -1.30 -5.71
N HIS A 41 -1.28 -0.01 -5.39
CA HIS A 41 -0.03 0.76 -5.32
C HIS A 41 0.77 0.34 -4.08
N THR A 42 2.11 0.34 -4.20
CA THR A 42 3.00 0.23 -3.05
C THR A 42 2.78 1.40 -2.10
N LEU A 43 2.41 1.11 -0.86
CA LEU A 43 2.21 2.15 0.15
C LEU A 43 3.54 2.58 0.76
N PRO A 44 3.69 3.85 1.20
CA PRO A 44 4.90 4.29 1.89
C PRO A 44 5.26 3.44 3.12
N VAL A 45 4.25 2.91 3.82
CA VAL A 45 4.46 2.01 4.97
C VAL A 45 5.09 0.69 4.55
N GLU A 46 4.81 0.19 3.34
CA GLU A 46 5.41 -1.05 2.83
C GLU A 46 6.89 -0.90 2.48
N LEU A 47 7.38 0.34 2.34
CA LEU A 47 8.82 0.60 2.21
C LEU A 47 9.55 0.49 3.55
N LEU A 48 8.87 0.83 4.65
CA LEU A 48 9.41 0.73 6.01
C LEU A 48 9.23 -0.68 6.58
N PHE A 49 8.11 -1.32 6.24
CA PHE A 49 7.73 -2.65 6.67
C PHE A 49 7.38 -3.48 5.43
N PRO A 50 8.40 -4.09 4.77
CA PRO A 50 8.21 -4.85 3.55
C PRO A 50 7.12 -5.90 3.71
N THR A 51 6.02 -5.72 2.98
CA THR A 51 5.03 -6.77 2.81
C THR A 51 5.58 -7.83 1.88
N TRP A 52 4.94 -9.01 1.82
CA TRP A 52 5.37 -10.09 0.92
C TRP A 52 5.53 -9.64 -0.55
N ARG A 53 4.74 -8.64 -0.98
CA ARG A 53 4.84 -8.05 -2.32
C ARG A 53 6.15 -7.27 -2.53
N MET A 54 6.70 -6.69 -1.47
CA MET A 54 7.91 -5.85 -1.46
C MET A 54 9.14 -6.55 -0.88
N THR A 55 9.01 -7.77 -0.35
CA THR A 55 10.15 -8.57 0.12
C THR A 55 11.13 -8.80 -1.04
N ALA A 56 12.43 -8.60 -0.79
CA ALA A 56 13.46 -8.90 -1.78
C ALA A 56 13.56 -10.43 -1.98
N TRP A 57 13.13 -10.90 -3.16
CA TRP A 57 13.10 -12.33 -3.50
C TRP A 57 14.40 -12.85 -4.13
N ASP A 58 15.42 -12.00 -4.27
CA ASP A 58 16.65 -12.28 -5.04
C ASP A 58 17.45 -13.51 -4.56
N GLY A 59 17.17 -14.02 -3.37
CA GLY A 59 17.80 -15.24 -2.80
C GLY A 59 16.90 -16.47 -2.71
N VAL A 60 15.64 -16.38 -3.14
CA VAL A 60 14.64 -17.44 -2.97
C VAL A 60 14.41 -18.16 -4.29
N LEU A 61 15.20 -19.21 -4.52
CA LEU A 61 15.27 -19.91 -5.82
C LEU A 61 14.57 -21.27 -5.81
N THR A 62 14.27 -21.80 -4.64
CA THR A 62 13.72 -23.15 -4.47
C THR A 62 12.41 -23.15 -3.66
N ARG A 63 11.59 -24.18 -3.88
CA ARG A 63 10.35 -24.39 -3.11
C ARG A 63 10.59 -24.48 -1.60
N ALA A 64 11.69 -25.11 -1.18
CA ALA A 64 12.03 -25.22 0.24
C ALA A 64 12.34 -23.85 0.86
N GLN A 65 13.08 -22.99 0.13
CA GLN A 65 13.37 -21.62 0.57
C GLN A 65 12.11 -20.76 0.63
N LEU A 66 11.20 -20.89 -0.35
CA LEU A 66 9.89 -20.20 -0.32
C LEU A 66 9.07 -20.58 0.92
N LEU A 67 9.02 -21.88 1.24
CA LEU A 67 8.29 -22.38 2.40
C LEU A 67 8.93 -21.90 3.71
N ALA A 68 10.26 -21.93 3.81
CA ALA A 68 10.98 -21.44 4.97
C ALA A 68 10.76 -19.92 5.18
N ALA A 69 10.83 -19.13 4.10
CA ALA A 69 10.57 -17.69 4.16
C ALA A 69 9.14 -17.38 4.61
N ARG A 70 8.15 -18.17 4.17
CA ARG A 70 6.75 -18.01 4.59
C ARG A 70 6.50 -18.45 6.03
N ALA A 71 7.24 -19.43 6.53
CA ALA A 71 7.11 -19.92 7.91
C ALA A 71 7.78 -19.01 8.95
N ALA A 72 8.74 -18.18 8.54
CA ALA A 72 9.47 -17.27 9.43
C ALA A 72 8.75 -15.94 9.70
N GLN A 73 7.54 -15.76 9.16
CA GLN A 73 6.77 -14.51 9.18
C GLN A 73 5.72 -14.47 10.29
#